data_AF-A0A923VZI8-F1
#
_entry.id   AF-A0A923VZI8-F1
#
_cell.length_a   1.000
_cell.length_b   1.000
_cell.length_c   1.000
_cell.angle_alpha   90.00
_cell.angle_beta   90.00
_cell.angle_gamma   90.00
#
_symmetry.space_group_name_H-M   'P 1'
#
loop_
_entity.id
_entity.type
_entity.pdbx_description
1 polymer ?
#
loop_
_entity_poly.entity_id
_entity_poly.type
_entity_poly.pdbx_seq_one_letter_code
_entity_poly.pdbx_strand_id
1 'polypeptide(L)'
;TPESHKFWRIYTGFKFRYLIFDKSVFVTNETIKITRNSDFNQIQYGPYIAFGFNTWNLTAYYGLKPVYKSAKTATETLEMKTLNIGLMFYIL
;
A
#
# COMPACT_ATOMS: atom_id res chain seq x y z
N THR A 1 -7.93 -15.05 -39.05
CA THR A 1 -8.01 -15.63 -37.69
C THR A 1 -7.68 -14.54 -36.71
N PRO A 2 -8.49 -14.23 -35.69
CA PRO A 2 -8.05 -13.24 -34.72
C PRO A 2 -6.97 -13.91 -33.88
N GLU A 3 -5.72 -13.53 -34.11
CA GLU A 3 -4.57 -14.08 -33.43
C GLU A 3 -4.68 -13.80 -31.93
N SER A 4 -4.91 -14.83 -31.12
CA SER A 4 -4.84 -14.75 -29.66
C SER A 4 -3.37 -14.66 -29.25
N HIS A 5 -2.78 -13.48 -29.38
CA HIS A 5 -1.40 -13.26 -28.95
C HIS A 5 -1.33 -13.06 -27.43
N LYS A 6 -0.72 -14.02 -26.75
CA LYS A 6 -0.31 -13.86 -25.35
C LYS A 6 0.95 -13.01 -25.30
N PHE A 7 0.97 -12.01 -24.43
CA PHE A 7 2.09 -11.10 -24.29
C PHE A 7 2.43 -10.87 -22.82
N TRP A 8 3.70 -10.56 -22.57
CA TRP A 8 4.21 -10.17 -21.26
C TRP A 8 4.31 -8.64 -21.16
N ARG A 9 4.14 -8.11 -19.95
CA ARG A 9 4.34 -6.69 -19.63
C ARG A 9 5.13 -6.58 -18.35
N ILE A 10 6.13 -5.70 -18.32
CA ILE A 10 6.88 -5.40 -17.11
C ILE A 10 6.88 -3.88 -16.95
N TYR A 11 6.41 -3.41 -15.80
CA TYR A 11 6.45 -2.00 -15.45
C TYR A 11 7.17 -1.86 -14.12
N THR A 12 8.03 -0.85 -14.04
CA THR A 12 8.61 -0.38 -12.79
C THR A 12 8.30 1.10 -12.66
N GLY A 13 8.30 1.59 -11.44
CA GLY A 13 8.10 3.02 -11.24
C GLY A 13 8.01 3.37 -9.76
N PHE A 14 7.57 4.60 -9.52
CA PHE A 14 7.41 5.15 -8.19
C PHE A 14 5.95 5.57 -7.97
N LYS A 15 5.42 5.33 -6.78
CA LYS A 15 4.07 5.74 -6.38
C LYS A 15 4.16 6.76 -5.27
N PHE A 16 3.33 7.77 -5.36
CA PHE A 16 3.09 8.77 -4.31
C PHE A 16 1.62 8.70 -3.89
N ARG A 17 1.36 8.77 -2.58
CA ARG A 17 0.03 8.62 -2.00
C ARG A 17 -0.16 9.64 -0.88
N TYR A 18 -1.37 10.16 -0.76
CA TYR A 18 -1.76 11.07 0.32
C TYR A 18 -2.94 10.47 1.11
N LEU A 19 -2.85 10.50 2.43
CA LEU A 19 -3.88 10.02 3.36
C LEU A 19 -4.96 11.09 3.53
N ILE A 20 -6.09 10.89 2.84
CA ILE A 20 -7.24 11.81 2.90
C ILE A 20 -8.08 11.56 4.17
N PHE A 21 -8.20 10.30 4.58
CA PHE A 21 -9.01 9.90 5.73
C PHE A 21 -8.40 8.70 6.45
N ASP A 22 -8.43 8.75 7.78
CA ASP A 22 -8.08 7.65 8.66
C ASP A 22 -9.08 7.53 9.81
N LYS A 23 -9.19 6.30 10.33
CA LYS A 23 -9.98 5.97 11.50
C LYS A 23 -9.28 4.86 12.28
N SER A 24 -9.02 5.12 13.54
CA SER A 24 -8.48 4.16 14.50
C SER A 24 -9.53 3.86 15.57
N VAL A 25 -9.70 2.59 15.90
CA VAL A 25 -10.65 2.14 16.92
C VAL A 25 -9.90 1.29 17.92
N PHE A 26 -9.97 1.68 19.19
CA PHE A 26 -9.42 0.94 20.31
C PHE A 26 -10.57 0.46 21.19
N VAL A 27 -10.64 -0.85 21.41
CA VAL A 27 -11.76 -1.49 22.13
C VAL A 27 -11.24 -2.08 23.43
N THR A 28 -11.69 -1.53 24.55
CA THR A 28 -11.50 -2.08 25.90
C THR A 28 -12.86 -2.15 26.61
N ASN A 29 -12.95 -1.87 27.92
CA ASN A 29 -14.22 -1.69 28.62
C ASN A 29 -15.02 -0.51 28.03
N GLU A 30 -14.31 0.48 27.47
CA GLU A 30 -14.89 1.57 26.69
C GLU A 30 -14.30 1.56 25.27
N THR A 31 -15.10 1.94 24.28
CA THR A 31 -14.63 2.03 22.88
C THR A 31 -14.18 3.44 22.57
N ILE A 32 -12.89 3.61 22.26
CA ILE A 32 -12.29 4.86 21.83
C ILE A 32 -12.18 4.88 20.30
N LYS A 33 -12.70 5.93 19.66
CA LYS A 33 -12.62 6.13 18.21
C LYS A 33 -11.88 7.43 17.93
N ILE A 34 -10.81 7.35 17.14
CA ILE A 34 -10.01 8.49 16.70
C ILE A 34 -10.10 8.56 15.18
N THR A 35 -10.30 9.75 14.65
CA THR A 35 -10.26 10.03 13.21
C THR A 35 -9.31 11.18 12.94
N ARG A 36 -8.66 11.20 11.78
CA ARG A 36 -7.67 12.23 11.42
C ARG A 36 -6.51 12.27 12.42
N ASN A 37 -6.00 11.10 12.80
CA ASN A 37 -4.91 10.99 13.77
C ASN A 37 -3.64 11.65 13.23
N SER A 38 -3.14 12.66 13.96
CA SER A 38 -1.94 13.42 13.60
C SER A 38 -0.65 12.60 13.60
N ASP A 39 -0.67 11.43 14.21
CA ASP A 39 0.47 10.51 14.29
C ASP A 39 0.71 9.76 12.99
N PHE A 40 -0.25 9.73 12.06
CA PHE A 40 -0.02 9.14 10.74
C PHE A 40 0.86 10.04 9.85
N ASN A 41 1.75 9.41 9.11
CA ASN A 41 2.41 10.03 7.96
C ASN A 41 1.42 10.16 6.82
N GLN A 42 0.96 11.40 6.57
CA GLN A 42 -0.01 11.69 5.52
C GLN A 42 0.52 11.42 4.11
N ILE A 43 1.83 11.57 3.91
CA ILE A 43 2.49 11.29 2.64
C ILE A 43 3.17 9.93 2.71
N GLN A 44 2.85 9.06 1.76
CA GLN A 44 3.46 7.75 1.58
C GLN A 44 3.99 7.63 0.17
N TYR A 45 5.17 7.03 0.03
CA TYR A 45 5.79 6.85 -1.28
C TYR A 45 6.70 5.64 -1.32
N GLY A 46 6.98 5.17 -2.52
CA GLY A 46 7.93 4.11 -2.75
C GLY A 46 7.88 3.50 -4.15
N PRO A 47 8.84 2.62 -4.45
CA PRO A 47 8.90 1.93 -5.72
C PRO A 47 7.79 0.88 -5.83
N TYR A 48 7.42 0.58 -7.07
CA TYR A 48 6.58 -0.57 -7.40
C TYR A 48 7.11 -1.28 -8.64
N ILE A 49 6.76 -2.57 -8.72
CA ILE A 49 6.92 -3.40 -9.90
C ILE A 49 5.56 -4.01 -10.25
N ALA A 50 5.32 -4.16 -11.54
CA ALA A 50 4.15 -4.83 -12.09
C ALA A 50 4.60 -5.78 -13.19
N PHE A 51 4.06 -7.00 -13.15
CA PHE A 51 4.35 -8.07 -14.08
C PHE A 51 3.03 -8.62 -14.60
N GLY A 52 2.81 -8.47 -15.90
CA GLY A 52 1.59 -8.88 -16.57
C GLY A 52 1.81 -9.98 -17.57
N PHE A 53 0.86 -10.90 -17.62
CA PHE A 53 0.74 -11.92 -18.66
C PHE A 53 -0.72 -11.99 -19.13
N ASN A 54 -0.95 -11.57 -20.38
CA ASN A 54 -2.28 -11.54 -20.99
C ASN A 54 -3.33 -10.73 -20.20
N THR A 55 -4.27 -11.38 -19.51
CA THR A 55 -5.28 -10.69 -18.68
C THR A 55 -4.80 -10.44 -17.24
N TRP A 56 -3.84 -11.22 -16.75
CA TRP A 56 -3.33 -11.11 -15.38
C TRP A 56 -2.22 -10.06 -15.27
N ASN A 57 -2.24 -9.28 -14.19
CA ASN A 57 -1.18 -8.31 -13.88
C ASN A 57 -0.92 -8.28 -12.38
N LEU A 58 0.17 -8.92 -11.97
CA LEU A 58 0.62 -8.96 -10.58
C LEU A 58 1.42 -7.70 -10.27
N THR A 59 1.18 -7.10 -9.11
CA THR A 59 1.89 -5.90 -8.68
C THR A 59 2.37 -6.03 -7.26
N ALA A 60 3.57 -5.48 -7.01
CA ALA A 60 4.15 -5.34 -5.69
C ALA A 60 4.62 -3.91 -5.51
N TYR A 61 4.36 -3.33 -4.33
CA TYR A 61 4.81 -2.01 -3.93
C TYR A 61 5.38 -2.08 -2.52
N TYR A 62 6.47 -1.35 -2.29
CA TYR A 62 7.09 -1.24 -0.98
C TYR A 62 7.17 0.24 -0.56
N GLY A 63 6.56 0.57 0.58
CA GLY A 63 6.57 1.91 1.15
C GLY A 63 7.91 2.22 1.82
N LEU A 64 8.56 3.29 1.41
CA LEU A 64 9.87 3.69 1.96
C LEU A 64 9.72 4.43 3.30
N LYS A 65 8.59 5.12 3.50
CA LYS A 65 8.30 5.87 4.71
C LYS A 65 7.43 5.03 5.66
N PRO A 66 7.67 5.07 6.99
CA PRO A 66 6.79 4.41 7.94
C PRO A 66 5.37 5.01 7.93
N VAL A 67 4.37 4.21 8.29
CA VAL A 67 2.95 4.60 8.37
C VAL A 67 2.72 5.62 9.48
N TYR A 68 3.40 5.45 10.63
CA TYR A 68 3.36 6.37 11.76
C TYR A 68 4.59 7.29 11.76
N LYS A 69 4.42 8.55 12.19
CA LYS A 69 5.50 9.54 12.32
C LYS A 69 6.46 9.16 13.43
N SER A 70 5.92 8.72 14.57
CA SER A 70 6.66 8.22 15.71
C SER A 70 5.77 7.21 16.42
N ALA A 71 6.07 5.93 16.25
CA ALA A 71 5.49 4.86 17.04
C ALA A 71 6.59 4.25 17.91
N LYS A 72 6.31 4.03 19.18
CA LYS A 72 7.25 3.44 20.14
C LYS A 72 6.50 2.47 21.03
N THR A 73 7.14 1.37 21.37
CA THR A 73 6.73 0.50 22.47
C THR A 73 7.47 0.94 23.74
N ALA A 74 7.30 0.21 24.84
CA ALA A 74 8.05 0.48 26.07
C ALA A 74 9.58 0.36 25.90
N THR A 75 10.05 -0.38 24.91
CA THR A 75 11.47 -0.74 24.75
C THR A 75 12.09 -0.36 23.41
N GLU A 76 11.28 -0.13 22.36
CA GLU A 76 11.81 0.10 21.02
C GLU A 76 10.99 1.10 20.20
N THR A 77 11.63 1.68 19.19
CA THR A 77 10.95 2.48 18.16
C THR A 77 10.44 1.56 17.06
N LEU A 78 9.17 1.72 16.68
CA LEU A 78 8.48 0.86 15.74
C LEU A 78 8.39 1.55 14.36
N GLU A 79 9.09 0.99 13.37
CA GLU A 79 9.06 1.47 11.98
C GLU A 79 8.21 0.57 11.07
N MET A 80 6.89 0.79 11.08
CA MET A 80 5.98 0.02 10.22
C MET A 80 5.95 0.57 8.80
N LYS A 81 6.48 -0.17 7.82
CA LYS A 81 6.40 0.15 6.39
C LYS A 81 5.36 -0.71 5.69
N THR A 82 4.72 -0.16 4.65
CA THR A 82 3.66 -0.88 3.92
C THR A 82 4.25 -1.76 2.81
N LEU A 83 3.79 -3.00 2.73
CA LEU A 83 3.96 -3.88 1.57
C LEU A 83 2.58 -4.10 0.94
N ASN A 84 2.38 -3.69 -0.32
CA ASN A 84 1.14 -3.93 -1.05
C ASN A 84 1.40 -4.92 -2.17
N ILE A 85 0.68 -6.04 -2.17
CA ILE A 85 0.69 -7.03 -3.24
C ILE A 85 -0.73 -7.10 -3.80
N GLY A 86 -0.87 -6.97 -5.10
CA GLY A 86 -2.18 -6.90 -5.75
C GLY A 86 -2.19 -7.57 -7.11
N LEU A 87 -3.36 -8.04 -7.52
CA LEU A 87 -3.59 -8.66 -8.82
C LEU A 87 -4.66 -7.86 -9.56
N MET A 88 -4.33 -7.37 -10.75
CA MET A 88 -5.25 -6.66 -11.64
C MET A 88 -5.62 -7.57 -12.81
N PHE A 89 -6.91 -7.59 -13.13
CA PHE A 89 -7.44 -8.31 -14.29
C PHE A 89 -7.82 -7.31 -15.37
N TYR A 90 -7.22 -7.45 -16.55
CA TYR A 90 -7.61 -6.71 -17.75
C TYR A 90 -8.67 -7.51 -18.50
N ILE A 91 -9.81 -6.87 -18.74
CA ILE A 91 -10.78 -7.33 -19.73
C ILE A 91 -10.30 -6.77 -21.07
N LEU A 92 -9.86 -7.67 -21.96
CA LEU A 92 -9.40 -7.37 -23.32
C LEU A 92 -10.52 -7.67 -24.33
#